data_AF-A0A3C0C607-F1
#
_entry.id   AF-A0A3C0C607-F1
#
_cell.length_a   1.000
_cell.length_b   1.000
_cell.length_c   1.000
_cell.angle_alpha   90.00
_cell.angle_beta   90.00
_cell.angle_gamma   90.00
#
_symmetry.space_group_name_H-M   'P 1'
#
loop_
_entity.id
_entity.type
_entity.pdbx_description
1 polymer ?
#
loop_
_entity_poly.entity_id
_entity_poly.type
_entity_poly.pdbx_seq_one_letter_code
_entity_poly.pdbx_strand_id
1 'polypeptide(L)'
;HSIECVIDRLRVKEENRQRLSEAVEMAMKLSEGFVLLISEGMEDLELTEKYICPDCEISLPEIEPRLFSFNNPYGACPDCSGLGVHLHFSEDLAVNPDYPIGDGGFLPWKSMKYMIQKAELLAARHGWDLSKPFKDLPEGAKDALLNGSDEVIPMIFSDRNGDWEYNGHYPGLLPWL
;
A
#
# COMPACT_ATOMS: atom_id res chain seq x y z
N HIS A 1 13.17 -29.89 -11.20
CA HIS A 1 14.26 -30.61 -11.87
C HIS A 1 15.11 -29.57 -12.56
N SER A 2 16.41 -29.50 -12.27
CA SER A 2 17.36 -28.74 -13.09
C SER A 2 17.89 -29.66 -14.20
N ILE A 3 17.97 -29.14 -15.42
CA ILE A 3 18.52 -29.85 -16.57
C ILE A 3 19.58 -28.95 -17.17
N GLU A 4 20.84 -29.36 -17.05
CA GLU A 4 21.98 -28.65 -17.61
C GLU A 4 22.51 -29.43 -18.82
N CYS A 5 22.76 -28.72 -19.92
CA CYS A 5 23.31 -29.30 -21.12
C CYS A 5 24.77 -28.85 -21.28
N VAL A 6 25.70 -29.80 -21.28
CA VAL A 6 27.10 -29.50 -21.54
C VAL A 6 27.28 -29.19 -23.03
N ILE A 7 27.58 -27.92 -23.35
CA ILE A 7 27.77 -27.46 -24.73
C ILE A 7 29.19 -27.69 -25.21
N ASP A 8 30.19 -27.31 -24.40
CA ASP A 8 31.59 -27.49 -24.76
C ASP A 8 32.49 -27.59 -23.51
N ARG A 9 33.72 -28.11 -23.70
CA ARG A 9 34.80 -28.11 -22.72
C ARG A 9 36.10 -27.69 -23.40
N LEU A 10 36.63 -26.54 -23.02
CA LEU A 10 37.82 -25.94 -23.64
C LEU A 10 38.72 -25.28 -22.59
N ARG A 11 40.00 -25.08 -22.94
CA ARG A 11 40.92 -24.27 -22.13
C ARG A 11 40.88 -22.82 -22.59
N VAL A 12 40.80 -21.89 -21.66
CA VAL A 12 40.82 -20.45 -21.94
C VAL A 12 42.21 -20.07 -22.47
N LYS A 13 42.27 -19.86 -23.79
CA LYS A 13 43.47 -19.45 -24.53
C LYS A 13 43.03 -18.61 -25.72
N GLU A 14 43.90 -17.71 -26.18
CA GLU A 14 43.60 -16.82 -27.31
C GLU A 14 43.25 -17.57 -28.60
N GLU A 15 43.91 -18.70 -28.86
CA GLU A 15 43.63 -19.58 -30.00
C GLU A 15 42.20 -20.17 -30.00
N ASN A 16 41.56 -20.26 -28.83
CA ASN A 16 40.21 -20.82 -28.67
C ASN A 16 39.11 -19.76 -28.62
N ARG A 17 39.44 -18.46 -28.82
CA ARG A 17 38.48 -17.36 -28.68
C ARG A 17 37.22 -17.55 -29.52
N GLN A 18 37.38 -17.96 -30.79
CA GLN A 18 36.25 -18.19 -31.69
C GLN A 18 35.36 -19.35 -31.22
N ARG A 19 35.95 -20.46 -30.79
CA ARG A 19 35.22 -21.61 -30.27
C ARG A 19 34.47 -21.29 -28.97
N LEU A 20 35.07 -20.47 -28.10
CA LEU A 20 34.39 -19.98 -26.90
C LEU A 20 33.16 -19.14 -27.27
N SER A 21 33.27 -18.23 -28.23
CA SER A 21 32.12 -17.46 -28.71
C SER A 21 31.01 -18.34 -29.28
N GLU A 22 31.35 -19.32 -30.14
CA GLU A 22 30.39 -20.26 -30.72
C GLU A 22 29.68 -21.12 -29.64
N ALA A 23 30.42 -21.56 -28.62
CA ALA A 23 29.86 -22.32 -27.50
C ALA A 23 28.91 -21.48 -26.64
N VAL A 24 29.26 -20.22 -26.35
CA VAL A 24 28.42 -19.29 -25.58
C VAL A 24 27.14 -18.95 -26.35
N GLU A 25 27.25 -18.65 -27.66
CA GLU A 25 26.08 -18.39 -28.51
C GLU A 25 25.14 -19.60 -28.57
N MET A 26 25.69 -20.80 -28.70
CA MET A 26 24.89 -22.04 -28.72
C MET A 26 24.22 -22.30 -27.37
N ALA A 27 24.93 -22.08 -26.26
CA ALA A 27 24.37 -22.18 -24.92
C ALA A 27 23.19 -21.24 -24.73
N MET A 28 23.39 -19.94 -24.99
CA MET A 28 22.35 -18.92 -24.88
C MET A 28 21.15 -19.24 -25.78
N LYS A 29 21.38 -19.69 -27.01
CA LYS A 29 20.27 -20.06 -27.90
C LYS A 29 19.46 -21.25 -27.40
N LEU A 30 20.11 -22.27 -26.81
CA LEU A 30 19.44 -23.46 -26.30
C LEU A 30 18.67 -23.22 -25.00
N SER A 31 19.15 -22.30 -24.18
CA SER A 31 18.61 -22.00 -22.84
C SER A 31 17.71 -20.75 -22.81
N GLU A 32 17.45 -20.14 -23.96
CA GLU A 32 16.76 -18.85 -24.09
C GLU A 32 17.46 -17.72 -23.31
N GLY A 33 18.77 -17.61 -23.47
CA GLY A 33 19.56 -16.45 -23.06
C GLY A 33 20.44 -16.68 -21.84
N PHE A 34 20.64 -17.92 -21.38
CA PHE A 34 21.45 -18.25 -20.20
C PHE A 34 22.71 -19.06 -20.56
N VAL A 35 23.79 -18.89 -19.78
CA VAL A 35 24.98 -19.74 -19.86
C VAL A 35 25.57 -19.95 -18.48
N LEU A 36 25.90 -21.19 -18.14
CA LEU A 36 26.58 -21.56 -16.91
C LEU A 36 28.04 -21.91 -17.23
N LEU A 37 28.97 -21.16 -16.65
CA LEU A 37 30.41 -21.38 -16.80
C LEU A 37 30.95 -22.09 -15.57
N ILE A 38 31.45 -23.31 -15.78
CA ILE A 38 32.01 -24.16 -14.73
C ILE A 38 33.51 -24.29 -14.96
N SER A 39 34.31 -23.94 -13.95
CA SER A 39 35.77 -24.09 -13.99
C SER A 39 36.30 -24.63 -12.68
N GLU A 40 37.35 -25.45 -12.78
CA GLU A 40 38.03 -26.01 -11.60
C GLU A 40 38.66 -24.89 -10.75
N GLY A 41 38.33 -24.87 -9.45
CA GLY A 41 38.83 -23.89 -8.49
C GLY A 41 38.17 -22.50 -8.55
N MET A 42 37.09 -22.34 -9.32
CA MET A 42 36.25 -21.14 -9.32
C MET A 42 34.82 -21.52 -8.96
N GLU A 43 34.05 -20.56 -8.44
CA GLU A 43 32.60 -20.71 -8.29
C GLU A 43 31.93 -20.72 -9.67
N ASP A 44 30.82 -21.43 -9.77
CA ASP A 44 30.03 -21.50 -10.99
C ASP A 44 29.47 -20.11 -11.32
N LEU A 45 29.67 -19.66 -12.55
CA LEU A 45 29.25 -18.34 -13.00
C LEU A 45 28.11 -18.45 -14.00
N GLU A 46 26.91 -18.05 -13.58
CA GLU A 46 25.76 -17.92 -14.45
C GLU A 46 25.70 -16.52 -15.07
N LEU A 47 25.52 -16.46 -16.39
CA LEU A 47 25.34 -15.22 -17.14
C LEU A 47 24.06 -15.30 -17.94
N THR A 48 23.39 -14.15 -18.11
CA THR A 48 22.19 -14.02 -18.93
C THR A 48 22.23 -12.77 -19.80
N GLU A 49 21.67 -12.85 -21.01
CA GLU A 49 21.42 -11.68 -21.88
C GLU A 49 20.06 -11.01 -21.58
N LYS A 50 19.21 -11.65 -20.76
CA LYS A 50 17.94 -11.09 -20.33
C LYS A 50 18.16 -10.06 -19.22
N TYR A 51 17.22 -9.12 -19.06
CA TYR A 51 17.20 -8.22 -17.91
C TYR A 51 16.69 -8.91 -16.65
N ILE A 52 17.29 -10.04 -16.28
CA ILE A 52 16.96 -10.84 -15.09
C ILE A 52 18.15 -10.81 -14.15
N CYS A 53 17.92 -10.56 -12.87
CA CYS A 53 18.97 -10.78 -11.86
C CYS A 53 19.09 -12.29 -11.60
N PRO A 54 20.25 -12.92 -11.85
CA PRO A 54 20.42 -14.36 -11.66
C PRO A 54 20.32 -14.78 -10.18
N ASP A 55 20.57 -13.87 -9.22
CA ASP A 55 20.55 -14.18 -7.79
C ASP A 55 19.15 -14.12 -7.16
N CYS A 56 18.30 -13.20 -7.63
CA CYS A 56 16.99 -12.93 -7.01
C CYS A 56 15.81 -13.12 -7.97
N GLU A 57 16.06 -13.59 -9.19
CA GLU A 57 15.08 -13.92 -10.23
C GLU A 57 14.14 -12.74 -10.61
N ILE A 58 14.51 -11.51 -10.26
CA ILE A 58 13.75 -10.33 -10.65
C ILE A 58 13.97 -10.09 -12.14
N SER A 59 12.89 -10.25 -12.92
CA SER A 59 12.84 -9.90 -14.34
C SER A 59 12.40 -8.46 -14.50
N LEU A 60 13.22 -7.65 -15.17
CA LEU A 60 12.85 -6.34 -15.66
C LEU A 60 12.33 -6.47 -17.11
N PRO A 61 11.38 -5.61 -17.50
CA PRO A 61 11.00 -5.48 -18.91
C PRO A 61 12.16 -4.90 -19.73
N GLU A 62 12.08 -5.01 -21.06
CA GLU A 62 13.03 -4.33 -21.95
C GLU A 62 13.06 -2.82 -21.68
N ILE A 63 14.26 -2.27 -21.58
CA ILE A 63 14.45 -0.85 -21.27
C ILE A 63 13.99 0.00 -22.46
N GLU A 64 12.78 0.54 -22.35
CA GLU A 64 12.19 1.43 -23.33
C GLU A 64 11.85 2.79 -22.70
N PRO A 65 11.89 3.90 -23.46
CA PRO A 65 11.58 5.24 -22.93
C PRO A 65 10.21 5.34 -22.23
N ARG A 66 9.22 4.52 -22.65
CA ARG A 66 7.87 4.52 -22.06
C ARG A 66 7.82 4.06 -20.61
N LEU A 67 8.80 3.27 -20.15
CA LEU A 67 8.91 2.84 -18.74
C LEU A 67 9.22 4.00 -17.81
N PHE A 68 9.79 5.08 -18.33
CA PHE A 68 10.14 6.28 -17.56
C PHE A 68 9.09 7.39 -17.67
N SER A 69 7.98 7.13 -18.37
CA SER A 69 6.89 8.08 -18.52
C SER A 69 5.80 7.78 -17.50
N PHE A 70 5.66 8.66 -16.50
CA PHE A 70 4.55 8.61 -15.54
C PHE A 70 3.17 8.84 -16.19
N ASN A 71 3.14 9.39 -17.41
CA ASN A 71 1.92 9.52 -18.22
C ASN A 71 1.56 8.26 -19.00
N ASN A 72 2.39 7.21 -18.94
CA ASN A 72 2.15 5.95 -19.61
C ASN A 72 1.87 4.85 -18.57
N PRO A 73 0.81 4.03 -18.72
CA PRO A 73 0.52 2.94 -17.79
C PRO A 73 1.70 1.99 -17.51
N TYR A 74 2.62 1.83 -18.47
CA TYR A 74 3.82 0.99 -18.30
C TYR A 74 4.89 1.60 -17.38
N GLY A 75 4.92 2.93 -17.23
CA GLY A 75 5.88 3.66 -16.37
C GLY A 75 5.23 4.33 -15.16
N ALA A 76 3.90 4.35 -15.10
CA ALA A 76 3.15 4.93 -14.00
C ALA A 76 3.19 4.02 -12.77
N CYS A 77 3.38 4.62 -11.59
CA CYS A 77 3.19 3.91 -10.33
C CYS A 77 1.73 3.42 -10.24
N PRO A 78 1.47 2.14 -9.97
CA PRO A 78 0.12 1.58 -9.96
C PRO A 78 -0.76 2.17 -8.86
N ASP A 79 -0.17 2.56 -7.73
CA ASP A 79 -0.93 3.05 -6.57
C ASP A 79 -1.50 4.46 -6.80
N CYS A 80 -0.75 5.33 -7.48
CA CYS A 80 -1.14 6.72 -7.74
C CYS A 80 -1.41 7.00 -9.22
N SER A 81 -1.36 5.99 -10.09
CA SER A 81 -1.49 6.13 -11.54
C SER A 81 -0.58 7.21 -12.15
N GLY A 82 0.63 7.36 -11.61
CA GLY A 82 1.62 8.35 -12.08
C GLY A 82 1.37 9.79 -11.61
N LEU A 83 0.38 10.03 -10.74
CA LEU A 83 0.12 11.37 -10.16
C LEU A 83 1.18 11.77 -9.12
N GLY A 84 1.81 10.79 -8.47
CA GLY A 84 2.80 11.03 -7.41
C GLY A 84 2.21 11.50 -6.08
N VAL A 85 0.88 11.55 -5.96
CA VAL A 85 0.17 12.02 -4.77
C VAL A 85 -1.07 11.17 -4.50
N HIS A 86 -1.45 11.08 -3.22
CA HIS A 86 -2.73 10.52 -2.78
C HIS A 86 -3.53 11.60 -2.05
N LEU A 87 -4.81 11.72 -2.40
CA LEU A 87 -5.74 12.58 -1.65
C LEU A 87 -6.25 11.80 -0.44
N HIS A 88 -6.03 12.36 0.74
CA HIS A 88 -6.54 11.83 2.00
C HIS A 88 -7.17 12.97 2.80
N PHE A 89 -8.07 12.62 3.71
CA PHE A 89 -8.66 13.58 4.62
C PHE A 89 -7.68 13.93 5.73
N SER A 90 -7.54 15.23 5.99
CA SER A 90 -6.66 15.74 7.04
C SER A 90 -7.47 15.99 8.30
N GLU A 91 -7.09 15.31 9.39
CA GLU A 91 -7.64 15.56 10.72
C GLU A 91 -7.50 17.03 11.13
N ASP A 92 -6.31 17.62 10.90
CA ASP A 92 -6.02 19.02 11.23
C ASP A 92 -6.96 20.02 10.52
N LEU A 93 -7.47 19.67 9.34
CA LEU A 93 -8.43 20.48 8.60
C LEU A 93 -9.89 20.14 8.93
N ALA A 94 -10.15 18.98 9.55
CA ALA A 94 -11.49 18.52 9.90
C ALA A 94 -11.85 18.80 11.37
N VAL A 95 -10.86 19.01 12.23
CA VAL A 95 -11.03 19.14 13.68
C VAL A 95 -10.57 20.51 14.17
N ASN A 96 -11.42 21.17 14.94
CA ASN A 96 -11.06 22.34 15.74
C ASN A 96 -10.85 21.91 17.20
N PRO A 97 -9.60 21.82 17.68
CA PRO A 97 -9.28 21.26 19.01
C PRO A 97 -9.82 22.09 20.18
N ASP A 98 -10.09 23.37 19.96
CA ASP A 98 -10.50 24.32 21.00
C ASP A 98 -12.01 24.30 21.30
N TYR A 99 -12.79 23.59 20.48
CA TYR A 99 -14.25 23.54 20.62
C TYR A 99 -14.74 22.12 20.98
N PRO A 100 -15.86 22.03 21.71
CA PRO A 100 -16.59 20.78 21.86
C PRO A 100 -17.05 20.22 20.52
N ILE A 101 -17.19 18.89 20.41
CA ILE A 101 -17.51 18.21 19.14
C ILE A 101 -18.82 18.73 18.54
N GLY A 102 -19.86 18.89 19.36
CA GLY A 102 -21.17 19.42 18.96
C GLY A 102 -21.18 20.91 18.59
N ASP A 103 -20.19 21.67 19.06
CA ASP A 103 -20.09 23.12 18.88
C ASP A 103 -19.06 23.52 17.81
N GLY A 104 -18.75 22.60 16.90
CA GLY A 104 -17.83 22.84 15.79
C GLY A 104 -16.40 22.34 16.02
N GLY A 105 -16.19 21.51 17.05
CA GLY A 105 -14.98 20.73 17.21
C GLY A 105 -14.76 19.78 16.03
N PHE A 106 -15.83 19.20 15.46
CA PHE A 106 -15.78 18.54 14.16
C PHE A 106 -16.41 19.43 13.09
N LEU A 107 -15.57 20.04 12.25
CA LEU A 107 -15.96 21.05 11.26
C LEU A 107 -16.99 20.51 10.24
N PRO A 108 -16.82 19.30 9.66
CA PRO A 108 -17.79 18.74 8.72
C PRO A 108 -19.15 18.43 9.35
N TRP A 109 -19.18 18.20 10.67
CA TRP A 109 -20.35 17.72 11.39
C TRP A 109 -21.10 18.82 12.16
N LYS A 110 -20.65 20.07 12.06
CA LYS A 110 -21.26 21.22 12.73
C LYS A 110 -22.78 21.33 12.55
N SER A 111 -23.31 20.95 11.39
CA SER A 111 -24.75 20.98 11.08
C SER A 111 -25.42 19.59 11.11
N MET A 112 -24.66 18.52 11.34
CA MET A 112 -25.13 17.14 11.27
C MET A 112 -25.46 16.59 12.65
N LYS A 113 -26.60 17.04 13.19
CA LYS A 113 -27.09 16.64 14.53
C LYS A 113 -27.11 15.13 14.76
N TYR A 114 -27.43 14.36 13.72
CA TYR A 114 -27.45 12.90 13.76
C TYR A 114 -26.08 12.29 14.11
N MET A 115 -24.99 12.79 13.52
CA MET A 115 -23.64 12.27 13.79
C MET A 115 -23.15 12.67 15.18
N ILE A 116 -23.46 13.89 15.61
CA ILE A 116 -23.17 14.36 16.97
C ILE A 116 -23.92 13.49 18.00
N GLN A 117 -25.20 13.19 17.77
CA GLN A 117 -25.98 12.33 18.64
C GLN A 117 -25.38 10.92 18.78
N LYS A 118 -24.84 10.35 17.69
CA LYS A 118 -24.12 9.07 17.76
C LYS A 118 -22.85 9.15 18.59
N ALA A 119 -22.08 10.22 18.43
CA ALA A 119 -20.88 10.46 19.23
C ALA A 119 -21.24 10.61 20.72
N GLU A 120 -22.32 11.32 21.04
CA GLU A 120 -22.84 11.47 22.40
C GLU A 120 -23.25 10.11 23.03
N LEU A 121 -23.90 9.23 22.25
CA LEU A 121 -24.26 7.89 22.72
C LEU A 121 -23.02 7.01 22.98
N LEU A 122 -22.01 7.07 22.11
CA LEU A 122 -20.72 6.41 22.33
C LEU A 122 -20.05 6.95 23.59
N ALA A 123 -19.99 8.26 23.75
CA ALA A 123 -19.38 8.91 24.90
C ALA A 123 -20.09 8.58 26.21
N ALA A 124 -21.43 8.54 26.22
CA ALA A 124 -22.22 8.19 27.39
C ALA A 124 -21.91 6.77 27.89
N ARG A 125 -21.63 5.83 26.98
CA ARG A 125 -21.26 4.45 27.34
C ARG A 125 -19.90 4.35 28.03
N HIS A 126 -18.96 5.19 27.63
CA HIS A 126 -17.59 5.23 28.15
C HIS A 126 -17.37 6.29 29.24
N GLY A 127 -18.41 7.05 29.58
CA GLY A 127 -18.33 8.14 30.56
C GLY A 127 -17.48 9.33 30.10
N TRP A 128 -17.37 9.54 28.79
CA TRP A 128 -16.65 10.69 28.23
C TRP A 128 -17.53 11.94 28.20
N ASP A 129 -16.94 13.07 28.56
CA ASP A 129 -17.63 14.35 28.60
C ASP A 129 -17.34 15.16 27.33
N LEU A 130 -18.23 15.07 26.34
CA LEU A 130 -18.09 15.77 25.05
C LEU A 130 -18.42 17.27 25.12
N SER A 131 -18.82 17.79 26.28
CA SER A 131 -18.99 19.24 26.47
C SER A 131 -17.65 19.97 26.60
N LYS A 132 -16.56 19.22 26.80
CA LYS A 132 -15.20 19.75 26.84
C LYS A 132 -14.65 19.98 25.42
N PRO A 133 -13.71 20.93 25.25
CA PRO A 133 -12.92 21.05 24.04
C PRO A 133 -12.31 19.70 23.62
N PHE A 134 -12.27 19.43 22.32
CA PHE A 134 -11.75 18.15 21.79
C PHE A 134 -10.33 17.84 22.29
N LYS A 135 -9.46 18.84 22.43
CA LYS A 135 -8.09 18.67 22.95
C LYS A 135 -8.02 18.13 24.38
N ASP A 136 -9.04 18.41 25.19
CA ASP A 136 -9.11 18.03 26.62
C ASP A 136 -9.73 16.65 26.82
N LEU A 137 -10.17 15.98 25.75
CA LEU A 137 -10.69 14.63 25.79
C LEU A 137 -9.57 13.60 26.03
N PRO A 138 -9.87 12.48 26.70
CA PRO A 138 -8.93 11.36 26.81
C PRO A 138 -8.51 10.82 25.44
N GLU A 139 -7.30 10.28 25.34
CA GLU A 139 -6.77 9.80 24.06
C GLU A 139 -7.61 8.70 23.42
N GLY A 140 -8.12 7.75 24.24
CA GLY A 140 -9.04 6.72 23.75
C GLY A 140 -10.38 7.28 23.26
N ALA A 141 -10.82 8.42 23.79
CA ALA A 141 -12.02 9.10 23.29
C ALA A 141 -11.74 9.74 21.94
N LYS A 142 -10.61 10.45 21.80
CA LYS A 142 -10.20 11.06 20.52
C LYS A 142 -10.08 10.02 19.42
N ASP A 143 -9.37 8.93 19.68
CA ASP A 143 -9.20 7.83 18.72
C ASP A 143 -10.55 7.23 18.29
N ALA A 144 -11.41 6.88 19.25
CA ALA A 144 -12.73 6.33 18.95
C ALA A 144 -13.62 7.31 18.17
N LEU A 145 -13.50 8.62 18.43
CA LEU A 145 -14.26 9.66 17.75
C LEU A 145 -13.75 9.94 16.32
N LEU A 146 -12.45 9.82 16.09
CA LEU A 146 -11.81 10.04 14.79
C LEU A 146 -11.89 8.82 13.88
N ASN A 147 -11.50 7.65 14.39
CA ASN A 147 -11.33 6.41 13.64
C ASN A 147 -12.55 5.48 13.73
N GLY A 148 -13.48 5.78 14.62
CA GLY A 148 -14.69 4.99 14.82
C GLY A 148 -14.55 3.94 15.91
N SER A 149 -15.62 3.18 16.12
CA SER A 149 -15.63 2.09 17.09
C SER A 149 -16.48 0.94 16.57
N ASP A 150 -15.94 -0.28 16.67
CA ASP A 150 -16.65 -1.52 16.35
C ASP A 150 -17.72 -1.88 17.39
N GLU A 151 -17.89 -1.07 18.44
CA GLU A 151 -18.93 -1.29 19.43
C GLU A 151 -20.32 -1.04 18.84
N VAL A 152 -21.21 -2.03 19.02
CA VAL A 152 -22.63 -1.87 18.69
C VAL A 152 -23.29 -1.05 19.79
N ILE A 153 -23.80 0.12 19.42
CA ILE A 153 -24.50 1.04 20.31
C ILE A 153 -25.98 1.08 19.93
N PRO A 154 -26.91 0.97 20.90
CA PRO A 154 -28.32 1.18 20.66
C PRO A 154 -28.56 2.65 20.35
N MET A 155 -28.83 2.95 19.09
CA MET A 155 -29.12 4.31 18.63
C MET A 155 -30.61 4.56 18.77
N ILE A 156 -30.99 5.36 19.75
CA ILE A 156 -32.39 5.73 20.01
C ILE A 156 -32.70 7.04 19.30
N PHE A 157 -33.67 7.00 18.38
CA PHE A 157 -34.16 8.17 17.68
C PHE A 157 -35.61 8.43 18.04
N SER A 158 -35.91 9.67 18.42
CA SER A 158 -37.26 10.13 18.73
C SER A 158 -37.78 10.99 17.58
N ASP A 159 -38.92 10.60 17.01
CA ASP A 159 -39.66 11.42 16.04
C ASP A 159 -41.09 11.71 16.51
N ARG A 160 -41.91 12.34 15.65
CA ARG A 160 -43.31 12.67 15.98
C ARG A 160 -44.23 11.44 16.11
N ASN A 161 -43.82 10.29 15.59
CA ASN A 161 -44.57 9.04 15.54
C ASN A 161 -44.13 8.01 16.59
N GLY A 162 -43.02 8.26 17.29
CA GLY A 162 -42.55 7.46 18.42
C GLY A 162 -41.04 7.37 18.48
N ASP A 163 -40.57 6.61 19.47
CA ASP A 163 -39.15 6.25 19.58
C ASP A 163 -38.90 4.96 18.81
N TRP A 164 -37.82 4.93 18.03
CA TRP A 164 -37.33 3.72 17.39
C TRP A 164 -35.85 3.52 17.69
N GLU A 165 -35.47 2.26 17.86
CA GLU A 165 -34.13 1.85 18.23
C GLU A 165 -33.50 1.06 17.07
N TYR A 166 -32.27 1.42 16.72
CA TYR A 166 -31.45 0.66 15.79
C TYR A 166 -30.06 0.44 16.37
N ASN A 167 -29.59 -0.80 16.33
CA ASN A 167 -28.24 -1.16 16.77
C ASN A 167 -27.24 -0.89 15.64
N GLY A 168 -26.27 -0.02 15.88
CA GLY A 168 -25.25 0.31 14.89
C GLY A 168 -23.94 0.78 15.51
N HIS A 169 -22.94 0.94 14.65
CA HIS A 169 -21.61 1.40 15.03
C HIS A 169 -21.47 2.91 14.85
N TYR A 170 -20.53 3.50 15.58
CA TYR A 170 -20.08 4.85 15.33
C TYR A 170 -18.94 4.81 14.30
N PRO A 171 -19.11 5.43 13.11
CA PRO A 171 -18.19 5.23 11.99
C PRO A 171 -16.84 5.93 12.11
N GLY A 172 -16.70 6.93 12.99
CA GLY A 172 -15.52 7.81 13.01
C GLY A 172 -15.66 8.99 12.05
N LEU A 173 -15.00 10.10 12.37
CA LEU A 173 -14.95 11.28 11.50
C LEU A 173 -14.16 11.00 10.21
N LEU A 174 -12.97 10.40 10.32
CA LEU A 174 -12.07 10.21 9.19
C LEU A 174 -12.55 9.14 8.20
N PRO A 175 -13.08 7.98 8.62
CA PRO A 175 -13.66 7.00 7.67
C PRO A 175 -14.99 7.46 7.06
N TRP A 176 -15.68 8.41 7.69
CA TRP A 176 -16.91 8.98 7.14
C TRP A 176 -16.64 10.02 6.05
N LEU A 177 -15.52 10.74 6.14
CA LEU A 177 -15.09 11.69 5.11
C LEU A 177 -14.74 10.94 3.82
#